data_AF-A0A3M8CN04-F1
#
_entry.id   AF-A0A3M8CN04-F1
#
_cell.length_a   1.000
_cell.length_b   1.000
_cell.length_c   1.000
_cell.angle_alpha   90.00
_cell.angle_beta   90.00
_cell.angle_gamma   90.00
#
_symmetry.space_group_name_H-M   'P 1'
#
loop_
_entity.id
_entity.type
_entity.pdbx_description
1 polymer ?
#
loop_
_entity_poly.entity_id
_entity_poly.type
_entity_poly.pdbx_seq_one_letter_code
_entity_poly.pdbx_strand_id
1 'polypeptide(L)'
;MRLYSKGIKMMIGVIFIVCVVGGTLAFQSTFAKSSNNQSPKNPPHYPENEIGQTYGSAEETTSVEMLPDLIHVGSVNGIAGYLLKKDYLSELVHDAPLYDVNGKTIIGSFHIGAKNMSYPKNKNGQTYGSATDAPSPDTEPELIRAIGVDGTTGYVLKKDLDGERPKSPEEAIAIQNSRSPGGRDIPLYDVDGETVIGVFHVGEGK
;
A
#
# COMPACT_ATOMS: atom_id res chain seq x y z
N MET A 1 18.78 5.02 90.92
CA MET A 1 20.02 4.22 91.08
C MET A 1 20.60 4.00 89.70
N ARG A 2 21.78 4.59 89.49
CA ARG A 2 22.85 4.32 88.53
C ARG A 2 22.74 3.19 87.47
N LEU A 3 23.24 3.55 86.27
CA LEU A 3 24.16 2.81 85.37
C LEU A 3 23.55 1.67 84.52
N TYR A 4 23.91 1.42 83.25
CA TYR A 4 24.78 2.07 82.26
C TYR A 4 24.64 1.31 80.91
N SER A 5 24.49 2.05 79.81
CA SER A 5 25.20 1.96 78.51
C SER A 5 25.89 0.65 78.06
N LYS A 6 25.61 0.22 76.80
CA LYS A 6 26.57 0.35 75.68
C LYS A 6 26.01 -0.12 74.33
N GLY A 7 26.22 0.69 73.29
CA GLY A 7 26.02 0.27 71.88
C GLY A 7 25.88 1.41 70.87
N ILE A 8 26.82 2.35 70.87
CA ILE A 8 26.89 3.55 70.01
C ILE A 8 27.49 3.21 68.64
N LYS A 9 26.96 3.79 67.54
CA LYS A 9 27.64 4.62 66.50
C LYS A 9 26.72 4.72 65.27
N MET A 10 26.07 5.85 64.94
CA MET A 10 26.51 7.21 64.57
C MET A 10 26.67 7.43 63.05
N MET A 11 25.83 8.36 62.56
CA MET A 11 25.97 9.27 61.40
C MET A 11 25.88 8.61 60.01
N ILE A 12 25.33 9.23 58.95
CA ILE A 12 25.37 10.64 58.51
C ILE A 12 24.12 10.96 57.67
N GLY A 13 23.37 11.99 58.07
CA GLY A 13 23.09 13.23 57.32
C GLY A 13 22.65 13.25 55.84
N VAL A 14 21.45 13.82 55.66
CA VAL A 14 21.07 14.94 54.76
C VAL A 14 20.97 14.70 53.23
N ILE A 15 19.80 14.98 52.64
CA ILE A 15 19.51 16.06 51.66
C ILE A 15 18.22 15.75 50.88
N PHE A 16 17.25 16.66 50.98
CA PHE A 16 16.07 16.78 50.11
C PHE A 16 16.50 17.17 48.69
N ILE A 17 16.04 16.43 47.67
CA ILE A 17 15.88 16.97 46.32
C ILE A 17 14.49 16.58 45.80
N VAL A 18 13.65 17.61 45.66
CA VAL A 18 12.44 17.58 44.83
C VAL A 18 12.90 17.49 43.37
N CYS A 19 12.43 16.48 42.64
CA CYS A 19 12.45 16.46 41.18
C CYS A 19 11.09 16.02 40.68
N VAL A 20 10.26 17.02 40.35
CA VAL A 20 9.19 16.90 39.37
C VAL A 20 9.87 16.64 38.03
N VAL A 21 9.71 15.44 37.48
CA VAL A 21 10.00 15.17 36.06
C VAL A 21 8.86 14.32 35.52
N GLY A 22 8.10 14.92 34.60
CA GLY A 22 7.12 14.23 33.79
C GLY A 22 7.79 13.18 32.90
N GLY A 23 7.09 12.07 32.70
CA GLY A 23 7.53 10.98 31.84
C GLY A 23 6.33 10.23 31.30
N THR A 24 5.87 10.68 30.14
CA THR A 24 5.22 9.91 29.05
C THR A 24 4.42 8.66 29.45
N LEU A 25 3.09 8.77 29.38
CA LEU A 25 2.23 7.60 29.20
C LEU A 25 2.59 6.96 27.84
N ALA A 26 3.36 5.88 27.90
CA ALA A 26 3.58 5.00 26.77
C ALA A 26 2.24 4.34 26.41
N PHE A 27 1.64 4.75 25.32
CA PHE A 27 0.58 3.99 24.65
C PHE A 27 1.18 2.67 24.17
N GLN A 28 0.92 1.58 24.90
CA GLN A 28 1.09 0.24 24.37
C GLN A 28 -0.18 -0.13 23.60
N SER A 29 -0.19 0.09 22.29
CA SER A 29 -1.15 -0.53 21.39
C SER A 29 -0.78 -2.00 21.22
N THR A 30 -1.43 -2.87 21.98
CA THR A 30 -1.39 -4.31 21.75
C THR A 30 -2.20 -4.62 20.50
N PHE A 31 -1.51 -4.86 19.39
CA PHE A 31 -2.10 -5.36 18.15
C PHE A 31 -2.56 -6.81 18.34
N ALA A 32 -3.87 -7.01 18.52
CA ALA A 32 -4.48 -8.32 18.38
C ALA A 32 -4.65 -8.63 16.89
N LYS A 33 -3.82 -9.54 16.37
CA LYS A 33 -3.90 -10.06 15.00
C LYS A 33 -5.11 -10.99 14.89
N SER A 34 -6.29 -10.44 14.57
CA SER A 34 -7.48 -11.22 14.23
C SER A 34 -7.49 -11.49 12.73
N SER A 35 -7.19 -12.72 12.34
CA SER A 35 -7.37 -13.21 10.97
C SER A 35 -8.84 -13.59 10.77
N ASN A 36 -9.64 -12.71 10.18
CA ASN A 36 -10.98 -13.07 9.74
C ASN A 36 -11.22 -12.54 8.32
N ASN A 37 -11.32 -13.46 7.36
CA ASN A 37 -11.65 -13.19 5.96
C ASN A 37 -13.16 -12.92 5.82
N GLN A 38 -13.61 -11.79 6.36
CA GLN A 38 -14.87 -11.17 5.97
C GLN A 38 -14.56 -9.74 5.58
N SER A 39 -14.99 -9.33 4.38
CA SER A 39 -15.09 -7.91 4.03
C SER A 39 -15.73 -7.15 5.20
N PRO A 40 -15.14 -6.05 5.69
CA PRO A 40 -15.72 -5.30 6.79
C PRO A 40 -17.14 -4.88 6.40
N LYS A 41 -18.15 -5.42 7.09
CA LYS A 41 -19.55 -5.04 6.88
C LYS A 41 -19.87 -3.65 7.42
N ASN A 42 -18.97 -3.07 8.22
CA ASN A 42 -19.04 -1.71 8.72
C ASN A 42 -17.84 -0.92 8.17
N PRO A 43 -18.02 0.34 7.76
CA PRO A 43 -16.89 1.21 7.43
C PRO A 43 -15.93 1.27 8.62
N PRO A 44 -14.60 1.35 8.40
CA PRO A 44 -13.69 1.73 9.46
C PRO A 44 -14.19 3.05 10.07
N HIS A 45 -14.31 3.10 11.41
CA HIS A 45 -14.73 4.32 12.08
C HIS A 45 -13.54 5.26 12.17
N TYR A 46 -13.35 6.08 11.15
CA TYR A 46 -12.32 7.11 11.16
C TYR A 46 -12.67 8.20 12.19
N PRO A 47 -11.67 8.77 12.88
CA PRO A 47 -11.87 9.99 13.64
C PRO A 47 -12.21 11.17 12.70
N GLU A 48 -12.98 12.12 13.22
CA GLU A 48 -13.32 13.36 12.53
C GLU A 48 -12.53 14.54 13.11
N ASN A 49 -12.16 15.49 12.25
CA ASN A 49 -11.56 16.74 12.67
C ASN A 49 -12.62 17.82 13.00
N GLU A 50 -12.19 19.02 13.39
CA GLU A 50 -13.09 20.11 13.84
C GLU A 50 -14.09 20.58 12.78
N ILE A 51 -13.89 20.23 11.51
CA ILE A 51 -14.78 20.56 10.39
C ILE A 51 -15.56 19.33 9.87
N GLY A 52 -15.52 18.22 10.60
CA GLY A 52 -16.28 17.00 10.29
C GLY A 52 -15.68 16.14 9.18
N GLN A 53 -14.41 16.35 8.81
CA GLN A 53 -13.72 15.48 7.84
C GLN A 53 -13.13 14.27 8.54
N THR A 54 -13.33 13.10 7.94
CA THR A 54 -12.70 11.85 8.39
C THR A 54 -11.22 11.82 8.04
N TYR A 55 -10.36 11.34 8.94
CA TYR A 55 -8.93 11.19 8.67
C TYR A 55 -8.38 9.85 9.14
N GLY A 56 -7.39 9.30 8.41
CA GLY A 56 -6.77 8.02 8.78
C GLY A 56 -5.89 7.42 7.71
N SER A 57 -5.43 6.17 7.91
CA SER A 57 -4.61 5.46 6.93
C SER A 57 -5.47 4.77 5.87
N ALA A 58 -4.99 4.76 4.63
CA ALA A 58 -5.59 3.96 3.56
C ALA A 58 -5.43 2.44 3.78
N GLU A 59 -4.47 2.02 4.60
CA GLU A 59 -4.23 0.59 4.91
C GLU A 59 -5.33 -0.04 5.78
N GLU A 60 -6.21 0.77 6.34
CA GLU A 60 -7.31 0.33 7.21
C GLU A 60 -8.52 -0.21 6.42
N THR A 61 -8.51 -0.08 5.09
CA THR A 61 -9.60 -0.52 4.21
C THR A 61 -9.09 -1.08 2.88
N THR A 62 -9.84 -2.03 2.33
CA THR A 62 -9.63 -2.57 0.97
C THR A 62 -10.57 -1.95 -0.06
N SER A 63 -11.50 -1.07 0.34
CA SER A 63 -12.44 -0.39 -0.54
C SER A 63 -12.17 1.11 -0.61
N VAL A 64 -12.05 1.63 -1.82
CA VAL A 64 -11.85 3.06 -2.15
C VAL A 64 -13.00 3.92 -1.62
N GLU A 65 -14.22 3.41 -1.63
CA GLU A 65 -15.39 4.12 -1.10
C GLU A 65 -15.28 4.37 0.40
N MET A 66 -14.67 3.42 1.12
CA MET A 66 -14.50 3.47 2.56
C MET A 66 -13.26 4.28 3.01
N LEU A 67 -12.51 4.91 2.10
CA LEU A 67 -11.38 5.76 2.47
C LEU A 67 -11.83 7.06 3.17
N PRO A 68 -11.04 7.58 4.13
CA PRO A 68 -11.32 8.84 4.79
C PRO A 68 -11.12 10.03 3.84
N ASP A 69 -11.63 11.20 4.22
CA ASP A 69 -11.48 12.45 3.48
C ASP A 69 -10.02 12.93 3.45
N LEU A 70 -9.29 12.70 4.55
CA LEU A 70 -7.88 13.01 4.74
C LEU A 70 -7.07 11.72 4.95
N ILE A 71 -6.20 11.39 4.01
CA ILE A 71 -5.44 10.15 4.00
C ILE A 71 -4.01 10.42 4.47
N HIS A 72 -3.63 9.79 5.57
CA HIS A 72 -2.29 9.90 6.13
C HIS A 72 -1.25 9.28 5.20
N VAL A 73 -0.22 10.04 4.83
CA VAL A 73 0.86 9.57 3.93
C VAL A 73 2.27 9.75 4.48
N GLY A 74 2.41 10.32 5.67
CA GLY A 74 3.70 10.49 6.33
C GLY A 74 3.70 11.70 7.27
N SER A 75 4.89 12.20 7.60
CA SER A 75 5.04 13.37 8.47
C SER A 75 6.07 14.34 7.93
N VAL A 76 5.81 15.64 8.09
CA VAL A 76 6.74 16.73 7.78
C VAL A 76 7.11 17.42 9.09
N ASN A 77 8.40 17.44 9.43
CA ASN A 77 8.90 18.05 10.67
C ASN A 77 8.20 17.54 11.95
N GLY A 78 7.85 16.25 11.98
CA GLY A 78 7.15 15.63 13.12
C GLY A 78 5.64 15.87 13.16
N ILE A 79 5.07 16.62 12.20
CA ILE A 79 3.64 16.84 12.06
C ILE A 79 3.11 15.81 11.05
N ALA A 80 2.07 15.06 11.43
CA ALA A 80 1.39 14.12 10.54
C ALA A 80 0.79 14.87 9.34
N GLY A 81 1.08 14.39 8.13
CA GLY A 81 0.69 14.96 6.85
C GLY A 81 -0.37 14.10 6.16
N TYR A 82 -1.41 14.78 5.67
CA TYR A 82 -2.57 14.16 5.06
C TYR A 82 -2.81 14.69 3.65
N LEU A 83 -3.23 13.81 2.74
CA LEU A 83 -3.72 14.17 1.42
C LEU A 83 -5.24 14.18 1.39
N LEU A 84 -5.85 15.06 0.60
CA LEU A 84 -7.28 14.93 0.32
C LEU A 84 -7.54 13.65 -0.47
N LYS A 85 -8.65 12.97 -0.18
CA LYS A 85 -9.08 11.75 -0.89
C LYS A 85 -9.06 11.92 -2.40
N LYS A 86 -9.52 13.07 -2.92
CA LYS A 86 -9.50 13.36 -4.36
C LYS A 86 -8.09 13.39 -4.96
N ASP A 87 -7.11 13.88 -4.20
CA ASP A 87 -5.73 14.03 -4.66
C ASP A 87 -5.01 12.69 -4.54
N TYR A 88 -5.26 11.96 -3.43
CA TYR A 88 -4.82 10.58 -3.25
C TYR A 88 -5.34 9.65 -4.36
N LEU A 89 -6.60 9.83 -4.78
CA LEU A 89 -7.21 9.05 -5.86
C LEU A 89 -6.93 9.63 -7.26
N SER A 90 -6.10 10.66 -7.38
CA SER A 90 -5.79 11.26 -8.67
C SER A 90 -5.00 10.29 -9.55
N GLU A 91 -5.43 10.16 -10.80
CA GLU A 91 -4.78 9.35 -11.84
C GLU A 91 -3.55 10.04 -12.44
N LEU A 92 -3.37 11.33 -12.17
CA LEU A 92 -2.26 12.13 -12.69
C LEU A 92 -1.13 12.23 -11.67
N VAL A 93 0.10 12.04 -12.15
CA VAL A 93 1.31 12.35 -11.39
C VAL A 93 1.36 13.86 -11.17
N HIS A 94 1.29 14.29 -9.91
CA HIS A 94 1.36 15.70 -9.55
C HIS A 94 1.85 15.86 -8.11
N ASP A 95 2.39 17.04 -7.81
CA ASP A 95 2.66 17.44 -6.45
C ASP A 95 1.35 17.87 -5.79
N ALA A 96 0.93 17.12 -4.78
CA ALA A 96 -0.26 17.44 -4.01
C ALA A 96 0.12 18.12 -2.70
N PRO A 97 -0.68 19.10 -2.22
CA PRO A 97 -0.46 19.72 -0.93
C PRO A 97 -0.69 18.72 0.21
N LEU A 98 0.24 18.66 1.16
CA LEU A 98 0.05 17.95 2.43
C LEU A 98 -0.61 18.88 3.43
N TYR A 99 -1.72 18.44 3.99
CA TYR A 99 -2.45 19.14 5.03
C TYR A 99 -2.11 18.61 6.41
N ASP A 100 -2.31 19.45 7.42
CA ASP A 100 -2.46 19.01 8.80
C ASP A 100 -3.73 18.16 9.01
N VAL A 101 -3.89 17.60 10.21
CA VAL A 101 -5.08 16.79 10.57
C VAL A 101 -6.40 17.57 10.46
N ASN A 102 -6.34 18.90 10.50
CA ASN A 102 -7.51 19.77 10.35
C ASN A 102 -7.88 20.03 8.89
N GLY A 103 -7.09 19.56 7.92
CA GLY A 103 -7.34 19.77 6.50
C GLY A 103 -7.21 21.23 6.05
N LYS A 104 -6.63 22.10 6.89
CA LYS A 104 -6.65 23.56 6.69
C LYS A 104 -5.27 24.12 6.37
N THR A 105 -4.25 23.63 7.05
CA THR A 105 -2.89 24.17 6.91
C THR A 105 -2.11 23.29 5.97
N ILE A 106 -1.55 23.88 4.90
CA ILE A 106 -0.59 23.17 4.04
C ILE A 106 0.75 23.13 4.78
N ILE A 107 1.20 21.94 5.14
CA ILE A 107 2.45 21.70 5.89
C ILE A 107 3.59 21.21 5.00
N GLY A 108 3.31 20.93 3.72
CA GLY A 108 4.30 20.52 2.73
C GLY A 108 3.66 20.14 1.41
N SER A 109 4.42 19.45 0.57
CA SER A 109 3.93 18.79 -0.63
C SER A 109 4.33 17.32 -0.61
N PHE A 110 3.47 16.48 -1.18
CA PHE A 110 3.75 15.08 -1.40
C PHE A 110 3.72 14.83 -2.89
N HIS A 111 4.79 14.24 -3.40
CA HIS A 111 4.84 13.83 -4.79
C HIS A 111 3.97 12.58 -4.95
N ILE A 112 2.77 12.75 -5.51
CA ILE A 112 1.90 11.63 -5.85
C ILE A 112 2.49 11.01 -7.12
N GLY A 113 3.36 10.04 -6.92
CA GLY A 113 3.74 9.12 -8.00
C GLY A 113 2.53 8.32 -8.45
N ALA A 114 2.63 7.62 -9.59
CA ALA A 114 1.58 6.81 -10.20
C ALA A 114 1.24 5.54 -9.38
N LYS A 115 0.95 5.72 -8.09
CA LYS A 115 0.92 4.69 -7.06
C LYS A 115 -0.12 5.07 -6.01
N ASN A 116 -1.39 4.99 -6.39
CA ASN A 116 -2.46 4.58 -5.47
C ASN A 116 -3.43 3.57 -6.11
N MET A 117 -3.17 3.10 -7.33
CA MET A 117 -3.79 1.90 -7.86
C MET A 117 -2.97 0.69 -7.39
N SER A 118 -3.15 0.27 -6.14
CA SER A 118 -2.57 -0.99 -5.67
C SER A 118 -3.41 -2.14 -6.22
N TYR A 119 -2.90 -2.83 -7.25
CA TYR A 119 -3.50 -4.08 -7.69
C TYR A 119 -3.59 -5.07 -6.52
N PRO A 120 -4.70 -5.83 -6.41
CA PRO A 120 -4.79 -6.93 -5.47
C PRO A 120 -3.70 -7.98 -5.78
N LYS A 121 -3.31 -8.72 -4.74
CA LYS A 121 -2.30 -9.78 -4.84
C LYS A 121 -2.92 -11.16 -4.62
N ASN A 122 -2.47 -12.14 -5.39
CA ASN A 122 -2.88 -13.53 -5.21
C ASN A 122 -2.10 -14.21 -4.06
N LYS A 123 -2.37 -15.51 -3.83
CA LYS A 123 -1.70 -16.34 -2.80
C LYS A 123 -0.17 -16.36 -2.92
N ASN A 124 0.35 -16.12 -4.13
CA ASN A 124 1.78 -16.10 -4.46
C ASN A 124 2.38 -14.69 -4.40
N GLY A 125 1.60 -13.67 -4.03
CA GLY A 125 2.04 -12.28 -3.95
C GLY A 125 2.08 -11.54 -5.29
N GLN A 126 1.60 -12.15 -6.37
CA GLN A 126 1.57 -11.57 -7.71
C GLN A 126 0.39 -10.59 -7.83
N THR A 127 0.63 -9.44 -8.45
CA THR A 127 -0.43 -8.45 -8.73
C THR A 127 -1.30 -8.91 -9.89
N TYR A 128 -2.63 -8.73 -9.78
CA TYR A 128 -3.56 -9.07 -10.85
C TYR A 128 -4.57 -7.94 -11.13
N GLY A 129 -4.95 -7.75 -12.39
CA GLY A 129 -5.88 -6.68 -12.79
C GLY A 129 -5.89 -6.40 -14.30
N SER A 130 -6.57 -5.34 -14.72
CA SER A 130 -6.55 -4.91 -16.12
C SER A 130 -5.32 -4.06 -16.42
N ALA A 131 -4.67 -4.27 -17.56
CA ALA A 131 -3.60 -3.37 -18.01
C ALA A 131 -4.10 -1.95 -18.32
N THR A 132 -5.40 -1.78 -18.61
CA THR A 132 -6.02 -0.46 -18.82
C THR A 132 -5.98 0.44 -17.58
N ASP A 133 -5.86 -0.18 -16.41
CA ASP A 133 -5.84 0.51 -15.13
C ASP A 133 -4.40 0.93 -14.77
N ALA A 134 -3.42 0.53 -15.58
CA ALA A 134 -2.02 0.84 -15.38
C ALA A 134 -1.67 2.20 -16.03
N PRO A 135 -0.99 3.10 -15.30
CA PRO A 135 -0.58 4.40 -15.82
C PRO A 135 0.54 4.30 -16.88
N SER A 136 1.26 3.18 -16.90
CA SER A 136 2.32 2.88 -17.88
C SER A 136 2.51 1.37 -18.01
N PRO A 137 3.13 0.89 -19.11
CA PRO A 137 3.44 -0.53 -19.27
C PRO A 137 4.27 -1.10 -18.11
N ASP A 138 5.18 -0.31 -17.53
CA ASP A 138 6.02 -0.74 -16.41
C ASP A 138 5.24 -0.98 -15.11
N THR A 139 4.08 -0.34 -14.97
CA THR A 139 3.21 -0.42 -13.78
C THR A 139 2.04 -1.41 -13.92
N GLU A 140 1.96 -2.13 -15.04
CA GLU A 140 0.96 -3.18 -15.25
C GLU A 140 1.09 -4.33 -14.23
N PRO A 141 -0.03 -5.01 -13.91
CA PRO A 141 0.01 -6.16 -13.01
C PRO A 141 0.80 -7.32 -13.62
N GLU A 142 1.32 -8.21 -12.78
CA GLU A 142 2.00 -9.42 -13.23
C GLU A 142 1.06 -10.40 -13.94
N LEU A 143 -0.21 -10.40 -13.54
CA LEU A 143 -1.33 -11.13 -14.14
C LEU A 143 -2.32 -10.14 -14.77
N ILE A 144 -2.32 -10.07 -16.09
CA ILE A 144 -3.13 -9.12 -16.87
C ILE A 144 -4.43 -9.80 -17.28
N ARG A 145 -5.57 -9.19 -16.96
CA ARG A 145 -6.90 -9.70 -17.32
C ARG A 145 -7.03 -9.83 -18.83
N ALA A 146 -7.50 -10.99 -19.29
CA ALA A 146 -7.70 -11.31 -20.70
C ALA A 146 -8.96 -12.16 -20.91
N ILE A 147 -9.42 -12.22 -22.15
CA ILE A 147 -10.53 -13.08 -22.58
C ILE A 147 -9.95 -14.12 -23.53
N GLY A 148 -10.07 -15.39 -23.17
CA GLY A 148 -9.60 -16.52 -23.97
C GLY A 148 -10.36 -16.67 -25.28
N VAL A 149 -9.83 -17.54 -26.15
CA VAL A 149 -10.40 -17.85 -27.48
C VAL A 149 -11.83 -18.40 -27.42
N ASP A 150 -12.22 -18.97 -26.28
CA ASP A 150 -13.54 -19.53 -25.99
C ASP A 150 -14.46 -18.56 -25.24
N GLY A 151 -14.03 -17.32 -25.01
CA GLY A 151 -14.76 -16.31 -24.23
C GLY A 151 -14.53 -16.40 -22.72
N THR A 152 -13.74 -17.37 -22.24
CA THR A 152 -13.44 -17.51 -20.81
C THR A 152 -12.62 -16.30 -20.33
N THR A 153 -13.06 -15.64 -19.25
CA THR A 153 -12.28 -14.58 -18.62
C THR A 153 -11.22 -15.20 -17.70
N GLY A 154 -9.98 -14.75 -17.84
CA GLY A 154 -8.86 -15.17 -16.99
C GLY A 154 -7.74 -14.14 -16.99
N TYR A 155 -6.52 -14.60 -16.75
CA TYR A 155 -5.34 -13.76 -16.68
C TYR A 155 -4.19 -14.33 -17.52
N VAL A 156 -3.42 -13.47 -18.16
CA VAL A 156 -2.17 -13.83 -18.83
C VAL A 156 -0.99 -13.27 -18.06
N LEU A 157 0.11 -14.00 -18.03
CA LEU A 157 1.34 -13.51 -17.41
C LEU A 157 1.95 -12.41 -18.27
N LYS A 158 2.25 -11.26 -17.67
CA LYS A 158 2.88 -10.13 -18.36
C LYS A 158 4.15 -10.52 -19.12
N LYS A 159 4.99 -11.38 -18.52
CA LYS A 159 6.21 -11.90 -19.16
C LYS A 159 5.93 -12.70 -20.46
N ASP A 160 4.81 -13.41 -20.52
CA ASP A 160 4.44 -14.23 -21.69
C ASP A 160 3.84 -13.32 -22.78
N LEU A 161 3.21 -12.22 -22.37
CA LEU A 161 2.66 -11.19 -23.26
C LEU A 161 3.76 -10.29 -23.85
N ASP A 162 4.70 -9.81 -23.04
CA ASP A 162 5.84 -9.00 -23.48
C ASP A 162 6.80 -9.81 -24.38
N GLY A 163 7.00 -11.08 -24.04
CA GLY A 163 7.96 -11.95 -24.69
C GLY A 163 9.42 -11.50 -24.44
N GLU A 164 10.33 -11.99 -25.26
CA GLU A 164 11.75 -11.64 -25.15
C GLU A 164 12.01 -10.21 -25.61
N ARG A 165 12.65 -9.41 -24.76
CA ARG A 165 13.13 -8.07 -25.10
C ARG A 165 14.44 -8.17 -25.87
N PRO A 166 14.54 -7.64 -27.10
CA PRO A 166 15.78 -7.65 -27.87
C PRO A 166 16.85 -6.80 -27.17
N LYS A 167 18.11 -7.25 -27.24
CA LYS A 167 19.28 -6.54 -26.67
C LYS A 167 20.02 -5.72 -27.71
N SER A 168 19.72 -5.91 -28.99
CA SER A 168 20.26 -5.11 -30.10
C SER A 168 19.24 -4.90 -31.22
N PRO A 169 19.44 -3.91 -32.11
CA PRO A 169 18.59 -3.72 -33.30
C PRO A 169 18.55 -4.95 -34.22
N GLU A 170 19.66 -5.65 -34.39
CA GLU A 170 19.75 -6.85 -35.22
C GLU A 170 18.93 -7.99 -34.64
N GLU A 171 18.97 -8.17 -33.31
CA GLU A 171 18.14 -9.14 -32.60
C GLU A 171 16.65 -8.79 -32.70
N ALA A 172 16.30 -7.49 -32.64
CA ALA A 172 14.92 -7.04 -32.81
C ALA A 172 14.35 -7.42 -34.20
N ILE A 173 15.16 -7.28 -35.26
CA ILE A 173 14.78 -7.68 -36.62
C ILE A 173 14.65 -9.20 -36.72
N ALA A 174 15.57 -9.96 -36.11
CA ALA A 174 15.50 -11.42 -36.09
C ALA A 174 14.25 -11.92 -35.37
N ILE A 175 13.92 -11.36 -34.20
CA ILE A 175 12.70 -11.68 -33.45
C ILE A 175 11.48 -11.35 -34.31
N GLN A 176 11.42 -10.16 -34.91
CA GLN A 176 10.29 -9.75 -35.74
C GLN A 176 10.07 -10.67 -36.95
N ASN A 177 11.15 -11.07 -37.64
CA ASN A 177 11.07 -11.97 -38.80
C ASN A 177 10.75 -13.42 -38.42
N SER A 178 11.05 -13.83 -37.18
CA SER A 178 10.75 -15.18 -36.68
C SER A 178 9.31 -15.35 -36.19
N ARG A 179 8.59 -14.24 -35.96
CA ARG A 179 7.21 -14.28 -35.48
C ARG A 179 6.30 -14.88 -36.55
N SER A 180 5.44 -15.80 -36.14
CA SER A 180 4.39 -16.35 -37.00
C SER A 180 3.45 -15.23 -37.45
N PRO A 181 3.09 -15.15 -38.74
CA PRO A 181 2.13 -14.16 -39.23
C PRO A 181 0.77 -14.27 -38.54
N GLY A 182 0.38 -15.49 -38.16
CA GLY A 182 -0.88 -15.77 -37.47
C GLY A 182 -0.81 -15.63 -35.96
N GLY A 183 0.21 -14.94 -35.41
CA GLY A 183 0.32 -14.73 -33.97
C GLY A 183 0.82 -15.94 -33.17
N ARG A 184 0.61 -15.89 -31.86
CA ARG A 184 0.99 -16.94 -30.90
C ARG A 184 -0.09 -17.15 -29.84
N ASP A 185 -0.18 -18.37 -29.35
CA ASP A 185 -1.04 -18.72 -28.22
C ASP A 185 -0.25 -18.63 -26.92
N ILE A 186 -0.85 -18.04 -25.88
CA ILE A 186 -0.32 -18.03 -24.52
C ILE A 186 -1.36 -18.63 -23.55
N PRO A 187 -0.93 -19.30 -22.47
CA PRO A 187 -1.86 -19.88 -21.52
C PRO A 187 -2.70 -18.80 -20.83
N LEU A 188 -3.99 -19.08 -20.66
CA LEU A 188 -4.88 -18.29 -19.82
C LEU A 188 -4.98 -18.96 -18.46
N TYR A 189 -4.66 -18.21 -17.40
CA TYR A 189 -4.62 -18.69 -16.02
C TYR A 189 -5.81 -18.18 -15.21
N ASP A 190 -6.14 -18.90 -14.14
CA ASP A 190 -6.95 -18.37 -13.04
C ASP A 190 -6.17 -17.31 -12.24
N VAL A 191 -6.83 -16.63 -11.31
CA VAL A 191 -6.25 -15.58 -10.46
C VAL A 191 -5.06 -16.06 -9.61
N ASP A 192 -4.94 -17.37 -9.39
CA ASP A 192 -3.79 -17.96 -8.68
C ASP A 192 -2.48 -17.93 -9.48
N GLY A 193 -2.52 -17.62 -10.78
CA GLY A 193 -1.36 -17.54 -11.67
C GLY A 193 -0.70 -18.87 -11.99
N GLU A 194 -1.32 -19.99 -11.62
CA GLU A 194 -0.79 -21.35 -11.76
C GLU A 194 -1.74 -22.25 -12.54
N THR A 195 -3.04 -22.15 -12.26
CA THR A 195 -4.07 -23.01 -12.84
C THR A 195 -4.39 -22.53 -14.25
N VAL A 196 -4.05 -23.33 -15.26
CA VAL A 196 -4.40 -23.04 -16.66
C VAL A 196 -5.89 -23.35 -16.89
N ILE A 197 -6.65 -22.35 -17.31
CA ILE A 197 -8.10 -22.42 -17.55
C ILE A 197 -8.48 -22.20 -19.02
N GLY A 198 -7.52 -21.88 -19.88
CA GLY A 198 -7.78 -21.70 -21.31
C GLY A 198 -6.55 -21.23 -22.09
N VAL A 199 -6.80 -20.62 -23.23
CA VAL A 199 -5.78 -20.08 -24.14
C VAL A 199 -6.17 -18.67 -24.57
N PHE A 200 -5.22 -17.75 -24.56
CA PHE A 200 -5.32 -16.42 -25.12
C PHE A 200 -4.49 -16.33 -26.41
N HIS A 201 -5.06 -15.76 -27.46
CA HIS A 201 -4.38 -15.63 -28.76
C HIS A 201 -3.86 -14.19 -28.94
N VAL A 202 -2.56 -14.07 -29.22
CA VAL A 202 -1.89 -12.80 -29.51
C VAL A 202 -1.57 -12.75 -31.01
N GLY A 203 -2.34 -12.00 -31.79
CA GLY A 203 -2.19 -11.94 -33.24
C GLY A 203 -3.36 -11.24 -33.92
N GLU A 204 -3.43 -11.33 -35.24
CA GLU A 204 -4.66 -10.93 -35.95
C GLU A 204 -5.84 -11.75 -35.44
N GLY A 205 -6.96 -11.07 -35.14
CA GLY A 205 -8.18 -11.73 -34.70
C GLY A 205 -8.66 -12.74 -35.75
N LYS A 206 -9.00 -13.95 -35.33
CA LYS A 206 -9.67 -14.94 -36.18
C LYS A 206 -11.14 -14.60 -36.40
#